data_AF-A0A5C1ATC5-F1
#
_entry.id   AF-A0A5C1ATC5-F1
#
_cell.length_a   1.000
_cell.length_b   1.000
_cell.length_c   1.000
_cell.angle_alpha   90.00
_cell.angle_beta   90.00
_cell.angle_gamma   90.00
#
_symmetry.space_group_name_H-M   'P 1'
#
loop_
_entity.id
_entity.type
_entity.pdbx_description
1 polymer ?
#
loop_
_entity_poly.entity_id
_entity_poly.type
_entity_poly.pdbx_seq_one_letter_code
_entity_poly.pdbx_strand_id
1 'polypeptide(L)'
;MLSARELANRLRETRLTAGDWYDTTAIEATERLSLDDLQTIRQMVRDAGYEGIEVEPKVRRVHSLVVGQIGALADSMPADGAD
;
A
#
# COMPACT_ATOMS: atom_id res chain seq x y z
N MET A 1 5.01 -18.03 -5.42
CA MET A 1 5.21 -16.97 -4.42
C MET A 1 5.12 -15.63 -5.14
N LEU A 2 4.23 -14.75 -4.70
CA LEU A 2 4.10 -13.39 -5.27
C LEU A 2 5.29 -12.53 -4.86
N SER A 3 5.76 -11.67 -5.76
CA SER A 3 6.77 -10.67 -5.43
C SER A 3 6.21 -9.55 -4.54
N ALA A 4 7.10 -8.79 -3.88
CA ALA A 4 6.69 -7.63 -3.09
C ALA A 4 5.94 -6.58 -3.93
N ARG A 5 6.25 -6.47 -5.23
CA ARG A 5 5.58 -5.55 -6.15
C ARG A 5 4.17 -6.02 -6.49
N GLU A 6 3.97 -7.32 -6.72
CA GLU A 6 2.64 -7.88 -6.95
C GLU A 6 1.76 -7.78 -5.70
N LEU A 7 2.33 -8.00 -4.51
CA LEU A 7 1.62 -7.81 -3.24
C LEU A 7 1.20 -6.35 -3.03
N ALA A 8 2.09 -5.40 -3.30
CA ALA A 8 1.79 -3.96 -3.22
C ALA A 8 0.67 -3.56 -4.19
N ASN A 9 0.74 -4.03 -5.44
CA ASN A 9 -0.31 -3.77 -6.44
C ASN A 9 -1.67 -4.31 -6.00
N ARG A 10 -1.72 -5.53 -5.47
CA ARG A 10 -2.96 -6.16 -5.01
C ARG A 10 -3.58 -5.43 -3.82
N LEU A 11 -2.75 -4.93 -2.90
CA LEU A 11 -3.22 -4.09 -1.80
C LEU A 11 -3.81 -2.77 -2.32
N ARG A 12 -3.11 -2.12 -3.26
CA ARG A 12 -3.60 -0.90 -3.93
C ARG A 12 -4.94 -1.15 -4.61
N GLU A 13 -5.09 -2.22 -5.38
CA GLU A 13 -6.36 -2.55 -6.05
C GLU A 13 -7.50 -2.79 -5.05
N THR A 14 -7.21 -3.47 -3.94
CA THR A 14 -8.19 -3.71 -2.86
C THR A 14 -8.66 -2.38 -2.25
N ARG A 15 -7.73 -1.46 -1.97
CA ARG A 15 -8.02 -0.16 -1.36
C ARG A 15 -8.70 0.82 -2.33
N LEU A 16 -8.33 0.81 -3.61
CA LEU A 16 -9.02 1.57 -4.66
C LEU A 16 -10.47 1.10 -4.80
N THR A 17 -10.71 -0.21 -4.77
CA THR A 17 -12.07 -0.77 -4.85
C THR A 17 -12.91 -0.41 -3.61
N ALA A 18 -12.27 -0.31 -2.44
CA ALA A 18 -12.92 0.09 -1.19
C ALA A 18 -13.23 1.60 -1.11
N GLY A 19 -12.74 2.42 -2.05
CA GLY A 19 -12.92 3.87 -2.02
C GLY A 19 -12.06 4.61 -1.00
N ASP A 20 -11.26 3.90 -0.20
CA ASP A 20 -10.52 4.45 0.95
C ASP A 20 -9.46 5.50 0.58
N TRP A 21 -8.93 5.45 -0.64
CA TRP A 21 -7.77 6.29 -1.04
C TRP A 21 -8.13 7.46 -1.94
N TYR A 22 -9.38 7.61 -2.37
CA TYR A 22 -9.78 8.68 -3.30
C TYR A 22 -9.82 10.07 -2.65
N ASP A 23 -9.93 10.14 -1.32
CA ASP A 23 -10.08 11.41 -0.57
C ASP A 23 -8.85 11.77 0.27
N THR A 24 -7.75 11.02 0.16
CA THR A 24 -6.59 11.19 1.04
C THR A 24 -5.39 11.72 0.26
N THR A 25 -4.85 12.86 0.69
CA THR A 25 -3.61 13.42 0.13
C THR A 25 -2.43 12.44 0.31
N ALA A 26 -1.38 12.53 -0.52
CA ALA A 26 -0.21 11.65 -0.39
C ALA A 26 0.37 11.65 1.03
N ILE A 27 0.47 12.83 1.65
CA ILE A 27 1.02 13.01 2.99
C ILE A 27 0.17 12.21 3.99
N GLU A 28 -1.15 12.44 4.01
CA GLU A 28 -2.04 11.67 4.88
C GLU A 28 -2.03 10.18 4.58
N ALA A 29 -1.97 9.75 3.32
CA ALA A 29 -2.01 8.33 2.98
C ALA A 29 -0.68 7.62 3.31
N THR A 30 0.44 8.34 3.30
CA THR A 30 1.72 7.85 3.81
C THR A 30 1.78 7.82 5.34
N GLU A 31 1.10 8.74 6.04
CA GLU A 31 0.99 8.76 7.50
C GLU A 31 -0.11 7.81 8.04
N ARG A 32 -1.11 7.50 7.23
CA ARG A 32 -2.29 6.67 7.57
C ARG A 32 -2.14 5.19 7.21
N LEU A 33 -0.95 4.69 6.86
CA LEU A 33 -0.76 3.24 6.85
C LEU A 33 -1.02 2.70 8.25
N SER A 34 -2.23 2.20 8.41
CA SER A 34 -2.78 1.89 9.71
C SER A 34 -2.17 0.59 10.23
N LEU A 35 -2.33 0.33 11.53
CA LEU A 35 -2.00 -0.98 12.09
C LEU A 35 -2.80 -2.11 11.40
N ASP A 36 -3.95 -1.78 10.81
CA ASP A 36 -4.77 -2.69 10.00
C ASP A 36 -4.11 -3.00 8.64
N ASP A 37 -3.55 -1.98 7.97
CA ASP A 37 -2.79 -2.16 6.74
C ASP A 37 -1.55 -3.03 6.97
N LEU A 38 -0.82 -2.81 8.07
CA LEU A 38 0.35 -3.63 8.41
C LEU A 38 -0.03 -5.08 8.69
N GLN A 39 -1.15 -5.32 9.35
CA GLN A 39 -1.67 -6.68 9.56
C GLN A 39 -2.09 -7.33 8.24
N THR A 40 -2.76 -6.58 7.38
CA THR A 40 -3.16 -7.03 6.03
C THR A 40 -1.93 -7.38 5.19
N ILE A 41 -0.92 -6.52 5.14
CA ILE A 41 0.34 -6.79 4.43
C ILE A 41 1.01 -8.05 4.98
N ARG A 42 1.06 -8.21 6.31
CA ARG A 42 1.64 -9.40 6.95
C ARG A 42 0.87 -10.67 6.60
N GLN A 43 -0.45 -10.62 6.54
CA GLN A 43 -1.28 -11.74 6.14
C GLN A 43 -1.05 -12.09 4.66
N MET A 44 -1.04 -11.10 3.76
CA MET A 44 -0.80 -11.32 2.33
C MET A 44 0.60 -11.91 2.06
N VAL A 45 1.61 -11.48 2.82
CA VAL A 45 2.97 -12.05 2.76
C VAL A 45 2.97 -13.52 3.16
N ARG A 46 2.23 -13.89 4.23
CA ARG A 46 2.06 -15.29 4.65
C ARG A 46 1.29 -16.12 3.62
N ASP A 47 0.19 -15.60 3.09
CA ASP A 47 -0.62 -16.27 2.06
C ASP A 47 0.17 -16.47 0.75
N ALA A 48 1.15 -15.61 0.47
CA ALA A 48 2.08 -15.77 -0.65
C ALA A 48 3.14 -16.86 -0.42
N GLY A 49 3.19 -17.45 0.78
CA GLY A 49 4.08 -18.54 1.17
C GLY A 49 5.33 -18.11 1.94
N TYR A 50 5.48 -16.83 2.32
CA TYR A 50 6.62 -16.39 3.12
C TYR A 50 6.39 -16.66 4.61
N GLU A 51 7.40 -17.22 5.27
CA GLU A 51 7.32 -17.61 6.67
C GLU A 51 8.60 -17.24 7.45
N GLY A 52 8.48 -17.24 8.79
CA GLY A 52 9.61 -17.00 9.69
C GLY A 52 10.32 -15.66 9.44
N ILE A 53 11.65 -15.72 9.31
CA ILE A 53 12.53 -14.54 9.25
C ILE A 53 12.35 -13.71 7.97
N GLU A 54 11.76 -14.28 6.92
CA GLU A 54 11.58 -13.60 5.63
C GLU A 54 10.34 -12.70 5.58
N VAL A 55 9.40 -12.88 6.53
CA VAL A 55 8.14 -12.14 6.56
C VAL A 55 8.37 -10.66 6.80
N GLU A 56 9.06 -10.30 7.88
CA GLU A 56 9.30 -8.89 8.26
C GLU A 56 10.04 -8.07 7.18
N PRO A 57 11.15 -8.53 6.57
CA PRO A 57 11.79 -7.79 5.49
C PRO A 57 10.89 -7.67 4.26
N LYS A 58 10.04 -8.68 3.98
CA LYS A 58 9.07 -8.61 2.89
C LYS A 58 7.98 -7.59 3.17
N VAL A 59 7.41 -7.60 4.38
CA VAL A 59 6.39 -6.65 4.85
C VAL A 59 6.92 -5.22 4.72
N ARG A 60 8.15 -4.94 5.19
CA ARG A 60 8.78 -3.62 5.06
C ARG A 60 8.94 -3.20 3.60
N ARG A 61 9.29 -4.13 2.71
CA ARG A 61 9.47 -3.83 1.28
C ARG A 61 8.14 -3.58 0.58
N VAL A 62 7.10 -4.35 0.89
CA VAL A 62 5.73 -4.12 0.39
C VAL A 62 5.23 -2.76 0.87
N HIS A 63 5.39 -2.47 2.16
CA HIS A 63 5.03 -1.18 2.76
C HIS A 63 5.68 0.00 2.02
N SER A 64 7.01 -0.04 1.84
CA SER A 64 7.73 1.03 1.13
C SER A 64 7.24 1.24 -0.31
N LEU A 65 6.89 0.14 -1.01
CA LEU A 65 6.34 0.23 -2.36
C LEU A 65 4.94 0.87 -2.38
N VAL A 66 4.09 0.51 -1.42
CA VAL A 66 2.73 1.05 -1.31
C VAL A 66 2.78 2.55 -1.03
N VAL A 67 3.59 2.99 -0.06
CA VAL A 67 3.86 4.40 0.23
C VAL A 67 4.29 5.15 -1.03
N GLY A 68 5.25 4.60 -1.79
CA GLY A 68 5.72 5.23 -3.02
C GLY A 68 4.66 5.29 -4.13
N GLN A 69 3.81 4.27 -4.25
CA GLN A 69 2.71 4.25 -5.22
C GLN A 69 1.62 5.28 -4.89
N ILE A 70 1.30 5.43 -3.61
CA ILE A 70 0.37 6.45 -3.11
C ILE A 70 0.93 7.85 -3.36
N GLY A 71 2.21 8.06 -3.03
CA GLY A 71 2.92 9.31 -3.30
C GLY A 71 2.82 9.72 -4.77
N ALA A 72 3.10 8.78 -5.68
CA ALA A 72 3.01 9.01 -7.11
C ALA A 72 1.58 9.23 -7.61
N LEU A 73 0.57 8.58 -7.00
CA LEU A 73 -0.83 8.77 -7.35
C LEU A 73 -1.32 10.18 -6.99
N ALA A 74 -0.97 10.66 -5.80
CA ALA A 74 -1.35 12.01 -5.38
C ALA A 74 -0.64 13.10 -6.18
N ASP A 75 0.63 12.88 -6.57
CA ASP A 75 1.36 13.81 -7.45
C ASP A 75 0.79 13.84 -8.88
N SER A 76 0.16 12.73 -9.31
CA SER A 76 -0.48 12.60 -10.62
C SER A 76 -1.96 13.02 -10.63
N MET A 77 -2.58 13.25 -9.47
CA MET A 77 -3.91 13.86 -9.41
C MET A 77 -3.74 15.34 -9.72
N PRO A 78 -4.43 15.89 -10.75
CA PRO A 78 -4.51 17.34 -10.86
C PRO A 78 -5.06 17.85 -9.53
N ALA A 79 -4.37 18.81 -8.93
CA ALA A 79 -5.03 19.65 -7.94
C ALA A 79 -6.15 20.34 -8.73
N ASP A 80 -7.38 19.83 -8.65
CA ASP A 80 -8.59 20.56 -9.06
C ASP A 80 -8.74 21.76 -8.10
N GLY A 81 -7.79 22.69 -8.24
CA GLY A 81 -7.75 23.97 -7.58
C GLY A 81 -8.35 25.00 -8.52
N ALA A 82 -9.65 25.21 -8.33
CA ALA A 82 -10.38 26.47 -8.56
C ALA A 82 -10.25 27.15 -9.94
N ASP A 83 -11.36 27.11 -10.70
CA ASP A 83 -11.82 28.32 -11.42
C ASP A 83 -12.67 29.16 -10.44
#